data_AF-A0A920NZD6-F1
#
_entry.id   AF-A0A920NZD6-F1
#
_cell.length_a   1.000
_cell.length_b   1.000
_cell.length_c   1.000
_cell.angle_alpha   90.00
_cell.angle_beta   90.00
_cell.angle_gamma   90.00
#
_symmetry.space_group_name_H-M   'P 1'
#
loop_
_entity.id
_entity.type
_entity.pdbx_description
1 polymer ?
#
loop_
_entity_poly.entity_id
_entity_poly.type
_entity_poly.pdbx_seq_one_letter_code
_entity_poly.pdbx_strand_id
1 'polypeptide(L)' 'MKYWLMKSEPDVWSIDQQKKAGIKGAPWDGVRNYQAAKNLKSMSKGDLVFFIIQNRKRDSWNSKSY' A
#
# COMPACT_ATOMS: atom_id res chain seq x y z
N MET A 1 6.43 17.54 -10.32
CA MET A 1 6.83 16.30 -9.63
C MET A 1 6.01 16.20 -8.36
N LYS A 2 5.19 15.15 -8.21
CA LYS A 2 4.36 14.93 -7.02
C LYS A 2 4.97 13.80 -6.18
N TYR A 3 4.63 13.81 -4.90
CA TYR A 3 5.01 12.76 -3.95
C TYR A 3 3.76 12.05 -3.47
N TRP A 4 3.85 10.73 -3.41
CA TRP A 4 2.75 9.87 -3.02
C TRP A 4 3.16 8.95 -1.89
N LEU A 5 2.16 8.38 -1.23
CA LEU A 5 2.35 7.43 -0.15
C LEU A 5 1.44 6.23 -0.41
N MET A 6 2.06 5.06 -0.54
CA MET A 6 1.37 3.80 -0.80
C MET A 6 1.56 2.88 0.39
N LYS A 7 0.45 2.32 0.85
CA LYS A 7 0.41 1.42 2.00
C LYS A 7 0.18 -0.01 1.52
N SER A 8 0.95 -0.94 2.05
CA SER A 8 0.78 -2.38 1.82
C SER A 8 0.81 -3.13 3.14
N GLU A 9 0.24 -4.33 3.16
CA GLU A 9 0.39 -5.28 4.27
C GLU A 9 1.48 -6.30 3.89
N PRO A 10 2.34 -6.75 4.83
CA PRO A 10 3.49 -7.61 4.51
C PRO A 10 3.09 -9.00 4.00
N ASP A 11 1.89 -9.46 4.35
CA ASP A 11 1.28 -10.72 3.90
C ASP A 11 0.66 -10.65 2.51
N VAL A 12 0.28 -9.44 2.05
CA VAL A 12 -0.28 -9.21 0.70
C VAL A 12 0.82 -8.87 -0.30
N TRP A 13 1.64 -7.86 0.00
CA TRP A 13 2.75 -7.45 -0.84
C TRP A 13 3.88 -6.86 -0.01
N SER A 14 4.95 -7.64 0.15
CA SER A 14 6.09 -7.31 1.00
C SER A 14 7.14 -6.43 0.31
N ILE A 15 7.99 -5.79 1.12
CA ILE A 15 9.11 -4.99 0.58
C ILE A 15 10.07 -5.84 -0.26
N ASP A 16 10.22 -7.12 0.05
CA ASP A 16 11.10 -8.02 -0.71
C ASP A 16 10.50 -8.38 -2.06
N GLN A 17 9.17 -8.55 -2.14
CA GLN A 17 8.47 -8.68 -3.42
C GLN A 17 8.62 -7.41 -4.26
N GLN A 18 8.51 -6.23 -3.64
CA GLN A 18 8.73 -4.95 -4.32
C GLN A 18 10.16 -4.83 -4.87
N LYS A 19 11.18 -5.22 -4.10
CA LYS A 19 12.59 -5.24 -4.54
C LYS A 19 12.80 -6.22 -5.69
N LYS A 20 12.20 -7.41 -5.63
CA LYS A 20 12.28 -8.44 -6.69
C LYS A 20 11.59 -8.01 -7.98
N ALA A 21 10.47 -7.29 -7.90
CA ALA A 21 9.78 -6.74 -9.06
C ALA A 21 10.64 -5.72 -9.82
N GLY A 22 11.44 -4.93 -9.09
CA GLY A 22 12.44 -4.02 -9.66
C GLY A 22 11.83 -3.09 -10.71
N ILE A 23 12.54 -2.90 -11.83
CA ILE A 23 12.13 -1.99 -12.92
C ILE A 23 10.88 -2.48 -13.64
N LYS A 24 10.62 -3.79 -13.67
CA LYS A 24 9.39 -4.33 -14.27
C LYS A 24 8.15 -3.85 -13.53
N GLY A 25 8.30 -3.54 -12.23
CA GLY A 25 7.22 -3.10 -11.37
C GLY A 25 6.17 -4.19 -11.15
N ALA A 26 5.09 -3.81 -10.48
CA ALA A 26 3.92 -4.65 -10.27
C ALA A 26 2.66 -3.78 -10.43
N PRO A 27 1.55 -4.35 -10.93
CA PRO A 27 0.28 -3.63 -10.96
C PRO A 27 -0.17 -3.32 -9.53
N TRP A 28 -0.68 -2.11 -9.31
CA TRP A 28 -1.29 -1.73 -8.03
C TRP A 28 -2.81 -1.88 -8.10
N ASP A 29 -3.26 -3.11 -7.87
CA ASP A 29 -4.67 -3.49 -7.91
C ASP A 29 -5.32 -3.47 -6.52
N GLY A 30 -6.57 -3.94 -6.42
CA GLY A 30 -7.26 -4.09 -5.13
C GLY A 30 -7.73 -2.79 -4.45
N VAL A 31 -7.58 -1.62 -5.10
CA VAL A 31 -7.97 -0.33 -4.52
C VAL A 31 -9.49 -0.17 -4.50
N ARG A 32 -10.09 -0.32 -3.33
CA ARG A 32 -11.55 -0.17 -3.11
C ARG A 32 -11.97 1.21 -2.60
N ASN A 33 -11.01 2.07 -2.28
CA ASN A 33 -11.29 3.43 -1.84
C ASN A 33 -11.33 4.40 -3.04
N TYR A 34 -12.45 5.09 -3.22
CA TYR A 34 -12.66 6.01 -4.35
C TYR A 34 -11.63 7.15 -4.42
N GLN A 35 -11.27 7.74 -3.28
CA GLN A 35 -10.27 8.81 -3.25
C GLN A 35 -8.88 8.28 -3.60
N ALA A 36 -8.50 7.11 -3.09
CA ALA A 36 -7.24 6.46 -3.43
C ALA A 36 -7.18 6.12 -4.93
N ALA A 37 -8.28 5.63 -5.51
CA ALA A 37 -8.37 5.37 -6.95
C ALA A 37 -8.21 6.67 -7.77
N LYS A 38 -8.82 7.77 -7.35
CA LYS A 38 -8.63 9.09 -7.98
C LYS A 38 -7.20 9.59 -7.87
N ASN A 39 -6.55 9.37 -6.74
CA ASN A 39 -5.13 9.71 -6.53
C ASN A 39 -4.23 8.91 -7.50
N LEU A 40 -4.43 7.60 -7.61
CA LEU A 40 -3.68 6.75 -8.56
C LEU A 40 -3.86 7.20 -10.01
N LYS A 41 -5.09 7.55 -10.41
CA LYS A 41 -5.38 8.12 -11.74
C LYS A 41 -4.69 9.47 -11.99
N SER A 42 -4.32 10.19 -10.93
CA SER A 42 -3.67 11.50 -11.00
C SER A 42 -2.14 11.42 -10.95
N MET A 43 -1.59 10.20 -10.79
CA MET A 43 -0.15 9.96 -10.81
C MET A 43 0.39 10.03 -12.24
N SER A 44 1.62 10.53 -12.38
CA SER A 44 2.32 10.59 -13.66
C SER A 44 3.63 9.79 -13.60
N LYS A 45 4.11 9.30 -14.75
CA LYS A 45 5.43 8.67 -14.84
C LYS A 45 6.49 9.66 -14.33
N GLY A 46 7.37 9.18 -13.44
CA GLY A 46 8.40 10.00 -12.81
C GLY A 46 7.99 10.63 -11.47
N ASP A 47 6.72 10.51 -11.04
CA ASP A 47 6.36 10.82 -9.67
C ASP A 47 6.99 9.81 -8.69
N LEU A 48 7.34 10.30 -7.49
CA LEU A 48 7.97 9.48 -6.46
C LEU A 48 6.94 9.02 -5.42
N VAL A 49 7.17 7.82 -4.89
CA VAL A 49 6.26 7.16 -3.96
C VAL A 49 7.04 6.64 -2.77
N PHE A 50 6.57 6.97 -1.56
CA PHE A 50 6.97 6.28 -0.34
C PHE A 50 6.14 5.01 -0.17
N PHE A 51 6.83 3.88 -0.02
CA PHE A 51 6.21 2.58 0.19
C PHE A 51 6.23 2.22 1.68
N ILE A 52 5.05 2.12 2.29
CA ILE A 52 4.88 1.84 3.71
C ILE A 52 4.28 0.46 3.89
N ILE A 53 5.00 -0.40 4.62
CA ILE A 53 4.45 -1.66 5.13
C ILE A 53 3.75 -1.37 6.46
N GLN A 54 2.44 -1.59 6.49
CA GLN A 54 1.62 -1.47 7.69
C GLN A 54 1.21 -2.87 8.15
N ASN A 55 1.47 -3.20 9.41
CA ASN A 55 0.88 -4.38 10.03
C ASN A 55 -0.58 -4.08 10.36
N ARG A 56 -1.50 -4.98 10.00
CA ARG A 56 -2.84 -4.93 10.57
C ARG A 56 -2.70 -5.07 12.08
N LYS A 57 -3.23 -4.09 12.83
CA LYS A 57 -3.40 -4.30 14.27
C LYS A 57 -4.35 -5.48 14.39
N ARG A 58 -3.90 -6.57 15.03
CA ARG A 58 -4.80 -7.65 15.40
C ARG A 58 -5.81 -7.03 16.35
N ASP A 59 -7.04 -6.88 15.90
CA ASP A 59 -8.16 -6.54 16.78
C ASP A 59 -8.31 -7.68 17.77
N SER A 60 -7.61 -7.60 18.89
CA SER A 60 -7.87 -8.45 20.05
C SER A 60 -9.08 -7.88 20.80
N TRP A 61 -10.25 -7.97 20.17
CA TRP A 61 -11.50 -7.96 20.90
C TRP A 61 -11.68 -9.36 21.51
N ASN A 62 -11.14 -9.56 22.70
CA ASN A 62 -11.68 -10.58 23.59
C ASN A 62 -11.50 -10.18 25.06
N SER A 63 -12.66 -9.93 25.67
CA SER A 63 -13.01 -10.12 27.08
C SER A 63 -12.11 -9.50 28.15
N LYS A 64 -12.52 -8.35 28.67
CA LYS A 64 -12.73 -8.17 30.12
C LYS A 64 -13.92 -7.25 30.35
N SER A 65 -15.12 -7.86 30.35
CA SER A 65 -16.17 -7.40 31.25
C SER A 65 -15.76 -7.87 32.64
N TYR A 66 -15.35 -6.93 33.49
CA TYR A 66 -15.39 -7.02 34.94
C TYR A 66 -15.82 -5.65 35.45
#